data_AF-A0AAV3AGN0-F1
#
_entry.id   AF-A0AAV3AGN0-F1
#
_cell.length_a   1.000
_cell.length_b   1.000
_cell.length_c   1.000
_cell.angle_alpha   90.00
_cell.angle_beta   90.00
_cell.angle_gamma   90.00
#
_symmetry.space_group_name_H-M   'P 1'
#
loop_
_entity.id
_entity.type
_entity.pdbx_description
1 polymer ?
#
loop_
_entity_poly.entity_id
_entity_poly.type
_entity_poly.pdbx_seq_one_letter_code
_entity_poly.pdbx_strand_id
1 'polypeptide(L)'
;MARENDDNDISDTLIFRLHESAPKVVREVLLERGWEEFDEDHQSEEEWNLHWRTSAFRTADHNNVKPWQRLNHHPGTAQMIKKDCLARHLKRMKGIYGSSYYEFSPTAFILPNDYTKFLAEFSKERHKKKASYWICKPTDMSRGRGIFVFQDIKDLTYDCTVIVQKYITNPLLISGYKFDLRIYVCVTCFCPLTVYVYQEGLVRFATEKFSLSSLDNIFAHLTNTSINKYSTSYLSDKERVGSGCKWTLGQFRSYLRSVEIDDVLLWQRIYNIVTMTLLAIAPSVPQCPNCFELFGFDILIDDTLKPWLLEVNYSPALSLDCPNDVTVKKRLINDIIDLLNYKSTEVQKYKSKKAKTFSPVLHSARQQMLQRNNTSLQNSKEFKKGNPIRSSHLKENSDQLTSSSSLLDKNEETKSPTKDGFVDCSNCNSEEKSSTESNDDPVNKEILSGGKTIVSPRKTLTSKLRERMNISPRQVASKVPPVSFASRATSESYRTPRTVQWKYMECPLFPLYYISDVDEMPPAHVGDFLLIFPFNKTSLLASKTGSNVKSIIQEISKLTQRNLMEIKVT
;
A
#
# COMPACT_ATOMS: atom_id res chain seq x y z
N MET A 1 -30.56 46.24 -36.14
CA MET A 1 -30.48 45.62 -34.80
C MET A 1 -30.20 44.13 -35.00
N ALA A 2 -28.93 43.72 -34.90
CA ALA A 2 -28.64 42.31 -34.66
C ALA A 2 -28.98 42.00 -33.20
N ARG A 3 -29.36 40.76 -32.90
CA ARG A 3 -29.27 40.24 -31.54
C ARG A 3 -27.89 39.59 -31.43
N GLU A 4 -27.12 40.00 -30.45
CA GLU A 4 -25.94 39.25 -30.05
C GLU A 4 -26.43 37.91 -29.49
N ASN A 5 -25.81 36.82 -29.90
CA ASN A 5 -25.99 35.54 -29.24
C ASN A 5 -25.07 35.57 -28.02
N ASP A 6 -25.64 35.50 -26.81
CA ASP A 6 -24.89 35.04 -25.65
C ASP A 6 -24.52 33.57 -25.88
N ASP A 7 -23.33 33.33 -26.46
CA ASP A 7 -22.63 32.06 -26.32
C ASP A 7 -22.30 31.91 -24.83
N ASN A 8 -23.27 31.37 -24.07
CA ASN A 8 -23.08 31.00 -22.67
C ASN A 8 -21.89 30.04 -22.58
N ASP A 9 -20.76 30.57 -22.11
CA ASP A 9 -19.57 29.79 -21.79
C ASP A 9 -19.89 28.93 -20.57
N ILE A 10 -20.47 27.76 -20.83
CA ILE A 10 -20.67 26.71 -19.82
C ILE A 10 -19.28 26.24 -19.43
N SER A 11 -18.76 26.83 -18.36
CA SER A 11 -17.58 26.37 -17.66
C SER A 11 -17.89 25.01 -17.06
N ASP A 12 -17.72 23.96 -17.88
CA ASP A 12 -17.97 22.55 -17.54
C ASP A 12 -17.13 22.22 -16.30
N THR A 13 -17.76 22.28 -15.11
CA THR A 13 -17.07 22.23 -13.83
C THR A 13 -16.35 20.91 -13.67
N LEU A 14 -15.17 20.92 -13.06
CA LEU A 14 -14.43 19.70 -12.78
C LEU A 14 -15.03 19.00 -11.56
N ILE A 15 -15.45 17.76 -11.74
CA ILE A 15 -16.22 16.99 -10.75
C ILE A 15 -15.33 15.96 -10.05
N PHE A 16 -15.44 15.84 -8.72
CA PHE A 16 -14.67 14.87 -7.93
C PHE A 16 -15.55 13.92 -7.10
N ARG A 17 -15.09 12.66 -6.98
CA ARG A 17 -15.67 11.64 -6.09
C ARG A 17 -14.74 11.37 -4.92
N LEU A 18 -15.24 11.51 -3.70
CA LEU A 18 -14.57 11.02 -2.49
C LEU A 18 -15.25 9.74 -1.99
N HIS A 19 -14.45 8.79 -1.52
CA HIS A 19 -14.95 7.72 -0.65
C HIS A 19 -15.00 8.22 0.81
N GLU A 20 -15.90 7.70 1.65
CA GLU A 20 -16.12 8.13 3.05
C GLU A 20 -14.83 8.27 3.88
N SER A 21 -13.83 7.44 3.60
CA SER A 21 -12.53 7.41 4.28
C SER A 21 -11.49 8.38 3.72
N ALA A 22 -11.85 9.25 2.77
CA ALA A 22 -10.96 10.25 2.19
C ALA A 22 -10.59 11.37 3.19
N PRO A 23 -9.40 11.97 3.11
CA PRO A 23 -9.01 13.06 4.00
C PRO A 23 -9.78 14.36 3.71
N LYS A 24 -10.31 15.02 4.74
CA LYS A 24 -11.09 16.27 4.60
C LYS A 24 -10.37 17.37 3.80
N VAL A 25 -9.05 17.50 3.99
CA VAL A 25 -8.20 18.46 3.25
C VAL A 25 -8.27 18.29 1.72
N VAL A 26 -8.61 17.09 1.21
CA VAL A 26 -8.83 16.86 -0.22
C VAL A 26 -10.13 17.50 -0.68
N ARG A 27 -11.21 17.36 0.10
CA ARG A 27 -12.51 18.03 -0.15
C ARG A 27 -12.36 19.54 -0.07
N GLU A 28 -11.73 20.03 0.99
CA GLU A 28 -11.47 21.45 1.24
C GLU A 28 -10.73 22.11 0.06
N VAL A 29 -9.62 21.51 -0.40
CA VAL A 29 -8.83 22.06 -1.51
C VAL A 29 -9.56 21.98 -2.85
N LEU A 30 -10.31 20.91 -3.12
CA LEU A 30 -11.06 20.80 -4.39
C LEU A 30 -12.18 21.85 -4.47
N LEU A 31 -12.97 22.02 -3.41
CA LEU A 31 -14.00 23.04 -3.32
C LEU A 31 -13.40 24.47 -3.40
N GLU A 32 -12.28 24.74 -2.74
CA GLU A 32 -11.57 26.02 -2.82
C GLU A 32 -11.02 26.34 -4.23
N ARG A 33 -10.81 25.31 -5.06
CA ARG A 33 -10.41 25.45 -6.47
C ARG A 33 -11.60 25.47 -7.44
N GLY A 34 -12.82 25.61 -6.93
CA GLY A 34 -14.04 25.66 -7.76
C GLY A 34 -14.41 24.33 -8.42
N TRP A 35 -14.01 23.19 -7.83
CA TRP A 35 -14.51 21.88 -8.25
C TRP A 35 -15.82 21.54 -7.54
N GLU A 36 -16.69 20.79 -8.22
CA GLU A 36 -17.94 20.26 -7.65
C GLU A 36 -17.73 18.83 -7.13
N GLU A 37 -18.35 18.50 -6.00
CA GLU A 37 -18.41 17.11 -5.54
C GLU A 37 -19.51 16.36 -6.29
N PHE A 38 -19.25 15.10 -6.64
CA PHE A 38 -20.15 14.31 -7.47
C PHE A 38 -21.49 14.02 -6.76
N ASP A 39 -22.58 14.20 -7.50
CA ASP A 39 -23.96 14.02 -7.03
C ASP A 39 -24.71 12.99 -7.89
N GLU A 40 -25.18 11.91 -7.25
CA GLU A 40 -25.91 10.80 -7.91
C GLU A 40 -27.30 11.21 -8.44
N ASP A 41 -27.92 12.26 -7.88
CA ASP A 41 -29.23 12.75 -8.34
C ASP A 41 -29.13 13.67 -9.58
N HIS A 42 -27.96 14.31 -9.78
CA HIS A 42 -27.77 15.35 -10.81
C HIS A 42 -26.79 14.98 -11.93
N GLN A 43 -25.90 14.00 -11.74
CA GLN A 43 -24.79 13.71 -12.65
C GLN A 43 -24.72 12.23 -13.05
N SER A 44 -24.32 11.93 -14.29
CA SER A 44 -24.28 10.54 -14.79
C SER A 44 -23.10 9.74 -14.21
N GLU A 45 -23.19 8.40 -14.14
CA GLU A 45 -22.14 7.57 -13.52
C GLU A 45 -20.72 7.75 -14.12
N GLU A 46 -20.61 8.20 -15.38
CA GLU A 46 -19.33 8.49 -16.08
C GLU A 46 -18.83 9.95 -15.88
N GLU A 47 -19.66 10.83 -15.30
CA GLU A 47 -19.49 12.29 -15.23
C GLU A 47 -18.67 12.73 -14.01
N TRP A 48 -17.40 12.33 -13.97
CA TRP A 48 -16.44 12.78 -12.98
C TRP A 48 -15.04 12.83 -13.58
N ASN A 49 -14.14 13.60 -12.95
CA ASN A 49 -12.78 13.84 -13.42
C ASN A 49 -11.73 13.23 -12.48
N LEU A 50 -11.97 13.24 -11.17
CA LEU A 50 -11.06 12.68 -10.15
C LEU A 50 -11.84 11.79 -9.18
N HIS A 51 -11.38 10.57 -8.92
CA HIS A 51 -11.87 9.79 -7.78
C HIS A 51 -10.74 9.52 -6.79
N TRP A 52 -10.91 10.01 -5.56
CA TRP A 52 -9.96 9.84 -4.47
C TRP A 52 -10.46 8.82 -3.44
N ARG A 53 -9.59 7.88 -3.07
CA ARG A 53 -9.78 6.90 -1.99
C ARG A 53 -8.56 6.87 -1.08
N THR A 54 -8.74 6.34 0.13
CA THR A 54 -7.66 6.03 1.09
C THR A 54 -7.24 4.56 1.00
N SER A 55 -8.08 3.72 0.38
CA SER A 55 -7.87 2.30 0.09
C SER A 55 -7.63 2.09 -1.41
N ALA A 56 -6.86 1.04 -1.74
CA ALA A 56 -6.66 0.63 -3.12
C ALA A 56 -7.99 0.31 -3.84
N PHE A 57 -8.03 0.61 -5.14
CA PHE A 57 -9.15 0.31 -6.03
C PHE A 57 -9.23 -1.18 -6.39
N ARG A 58 -10.39 -1.61 -6.89
CA ARG A 58 -10.58 -2.95 -7.47
C ARG A 58 -10.10 -2.97 -8.91
N THR A 59 -9.72 -4.14 -9.43
CA THR A 59 -9.35 -4.31 -10.84
C THR A 59 -10.44 -3.83 -11.81
N ALA A 60 -11.72 -3.99 -11.45
CA ALA A 60 -12.84 -3.47 -12.23
C ALA A 60 -12.85 -1.93 -12.33
N ASP A 61 -12.54 -1.23 -11.22
CA ASP A 61 -12.48 0.23 -11.18
C ASP A 61 -11.41 0.76 -12.17
N HIS A 62 -10.23 0.11 -12.20
CA HIS A 62 -9.16 0.43 -13.14
C HIS A 62 -9.50 0.10 -14.60
N ASN A 63 -10.25 -0.98 -14.85
CA ASN A 63 -10.64 -1.39 -16.21
C ASN A 63 -11.74 -0.49 -16.81
N ASN A 64 -12.58 0.11 -15.97
CA ASN A 64 -13.74 0.89 -16.39
C ASN A 64 -13.47 2.40 -16.52
N VAL A 65 -12.28 2.86 -16.12
CA VAL A 65 -11.91 4.29 -16.11
C VAL A 65 -11.92 4.90 -17.51
N LYS A 66 -12.48 6.10 -17.64
CA LYS A 66 -12.61 6.83 -18.92
C LYS A 66 -11.40 7.76 -19.16
N PRO A 67 -11.08 8.15 -20.41
CA PRO A 67 -9.94 9.01 -20.71
C PRO A 67 -9.83 10.32 -19.91
N TRP A 68 -10.96 10.93 -19.52
CA TRP A 68 -11.04 12.17 -18.72
C TRP A 68 -10.99 11.95 -17.20
N GLN A 69 -11.08 10.70 -16.74
CA GLN A 69 -11.07 10.34 -15.32
C GLN A 69 -9.65 10.04 -14.83
N ARG A 70 -9.37 10.27 -13.53
CA ARG A 70 -8.15 9.82 -12.84
C ARG A 70 -8.45 9.15 -11.50
N LEU A 71 -7.62 8.18 -11.14
CA LEU A 71 -7.62 7.46 -9.85
C LEU A 71 -6.32 7.76 -9.08
N ASN A 72 -6.41 7.95 -7.76
CA ASN A 72 -5.25 8.35 -6.92
C ASN A 72 -4.35 7.19 -6.44
N HIS A 73 -4.54 5.98 -6.96
CA HIS A 73 -3.67 4.83 -6.74
C HIS A 73 -3.47 4.05 -8.05
N HIS A 74 -2.28 3.47 -8.27
CA HIS A 74 -2.01 2.52 -9.34
C HIS A 74 -2.40 1.07 -8.94
N PRO A 75 -2.61 0.15 -9.91
CA PRO A 75 -3.01 -1.22 -9.58
C PRO A 75 -1.93 -1.98 -8.79
N GLY A 76 -2.30 -2.45 -7.59
CA GLY A 76 -1.49 -3.37 -6.78
C GLY A 76 -0.30 -2.77 -6.01
N THR A 77 0.03 -1.49 -6.19
CA THR A 77 1.13 -0.78 -5.49
C THR A 77 1.09 -0.96 -3.97
N ALA A 78 -0.10 -0.81 -3.37
CA ALA A 78 -0.35 -1.00 -1.94
C ALA A 78 0.15 -2.35 -1.39
N GLN A 79 0.09 -3.42 -2.19
CA GLN A 79 0.62 -4.74 -1.82
C GLN A 79 2.12 -4.87 -2.10
N MET A 80 2.65 -4.21 -3.13
CA MET A 80 4.08 -4.26 -3.50
C MET A 80 4.97 -3.50 -2.50
N ILE A 81 4.46 -2.39 -1.95
CA ILE A 81 5.14 -1.57 -0.92
C ILE A 81 4.87 -2.03 0.51
N LYS A 82 3.94 -2.97 0.73
CA LYS A 82 3.73 -3.62 2.03
C LYS A 82 5.08 -4.09 2.57
N LYS A 83 5.35 -3.88 3.87
CA LYS A 83 6.68 -3.95 4.47
C LYS A 83 7.50 -5.18 4.04
N ASP A 84 6.89 -6.38 4.00
CA ASP A 84 7.57 -7.62 3.64
C ASP A 84 7.79 -7.78 2.14
N CYS A 85 6.83 -7.35 1.31
CA CYS A 85 6.98 -7.24 -0.13
C CYS A 85 8.08 -6.25 -0.50
N LEU A 86 8.11 -5.08 0.12
CA LEU A 86 9.15 -4.08 -0.08
C LEU A 86 10.53 -4.60 0.31
N ALA A 87 10.66 -5.24 1.49
CA ALA A 87 11.90 -5.88 1.90
C ALA A 87 12.34 -6.98 0.92
N ARG A 88 11.41 -7.79 0.39
CA ARG A 88 11.65 -8.83 -0.62
C ARG A 88 12.10 -8.24 -1.97
N HIS A 89 11.47 -7.15 -2.41
CA HIS A 89 11.84 -6.42 -3.63
C HIS A 89 13.25 -5.81 -3.50
N LEU A 90 13.55 -5.09 -2.41
CA LEU A 90 14.87 -4.48 -2.19
C LEU A 90 15.97 -5.55 -2.03
N LYS A 91 15.68 -6.66 -1.33
CA LYS A 91 16.59 -7.83 -1.19
C LYS A 91 16.89 -8.49 -2.55
N ARG A 92 15.89 -8.60 -3.43
CA ARG A 92 16.06 -9.03 -4.84
C ARG A 92 16.98 -8.08 -5.62
N MET A 93 16.69 -6.78 -5.60
CA MET A 93 17.47 -5.81 -6.37
C MET A 93 18.92 -5.71 -5.87
N LYS A 94 19.14 -5.75 -4.55
CA LYS A 94 20.47 -5.82 -3.93
C LYS A 94 21.27 -7.05 -4.37
N GLY A 95 20.61 -8.19 -4.58
CA GLY A 95 21.24 -9.41 -5.10
C GLY A 95 21.59 -9.35 -6.59
N ILE A 96 20.80 -8.63 -7.40
CA ILE A 96 21.02 -8.51 -8.86
C ILE A 96 22.06 -7.42 -9.20
N TYR A 97 21.99 -6.27 -8.52
CA TYR A 97 22.77 -5.07 -8.88
C TYR A 97 23.91 -4.75 -7.91
N GLY A 98 23.98 -5.40 -6.74
CA GLY A 98 25.05 -5.25 -5.77
C GLY A 98 24.67 -4.46 -4.51
N SER A 99 25.53 -4.54 -3.49
CA SER A 99 25.25 -3.99 -2.15
C SER A 99 25.26 -2.46 -2.10
N SER A 100 26.23 -1.82 -2.76
CA SER A 100 26.47 -0.38 -2.75
C SER A 100 25.24 0.45 -3.15
N TYR A 101 24.49 0.00 -4.14
CA TYR A 101 23.28 0.67 -4.63
C TYR A 101 22.07 0.56 -3.69
N TYR A 102 22.04 -0.46 -2.82
CA TYR A 102 20.91 -0.79 -1.95
C TYR A 102 21.30 -0.80 -0.46
N GLU A 103 22.41 -0.13 -0.11
CA GLU A 103 22.90 0.01 1.26
C GLU A 103 22.13 1.02 2.12
N PHE A 104 21.16 1.71 1.54
CA PHE A 104 20.16 2.52 2.25
C PHE A 104 19.08 1.69 2.93
N SER A 105 18.95 0.39 2.61
CA SER A 105 17.96 -0.51 3.20
C SER A 105 18.62 -1.35 4.31
N PRO A 106 18.23 -1.20 5.60
CA PRO A 106 18.79 -1.98 6.68
C PRO A 106 18.44 -3.47 6.55
N THR A 107 19.42 -4.35 6.80
CA THR A 107 19.29 -5.82 6.70
C THR A 107 18.03 -6.33 7.39
N ALA A 108 17.20 -7.08 6.66
CA ALA A 108 15.89 -7.53 7.11
C ALA A 108 15.61 -9.00 6.75
N PHE A 109 14.86 -9.65 7.65
CA PHE A 109 14.43 -11.04 7.59
C PHE A 109 12.92 -11.12 7.82
N ILE A 110 12.20 -11.88 6.99
CA ILE A 110 10.75 -12.04 7.07
C ILE A 110 10.46 -13.36 7.81
N LEU A 111 10.02 -13.27 9.06
CA LEU A 111 9.78 -14.42 9.93
C LEU A 111 8.31 -14.90 9.80
N PRO A 112 8.04 -16.22 9.89
CA PRO A 112 8.98 -17.28 10.28
C PRO A 112 9.95 -17.74 9.17
N ASN A 113 9.68 -17.45 7.89
CA ASN A 113 10.37 -18.08 6.74
C ASN A 113 11.89 -17.83 6.65
N ASP A 114 12.39 -16.71 7.16
CA ASP A 114 13.83 -16.39 7.23
C ASP A 114 14.43 -16.63 8.63
N TYR A 115 13.73 -17.25 9.59
CA TYR A 115 14.16 -17.38 11.00
C TYR A 115 15.56 -18.00 11.16
N THR A 116 15.86 -19.08 10.46
CA THR A 116 17.20 -19.72 10.50
C THR A 116 18.30 -18.82 9.94
N LYS A 117 18.00 -18.03 8.90
CA LYS A 117 18.92 -17.06 8.29
C LYS A 117 19.17 -15.88 9.22
N PHE A 118 18.13 -15.44 9.95
CA PHE A 118 18.24 -14.43 11.00
C PHE A 118 19.10 -14.92 12.16
N LEU A 119 18.86 -16.13 12.69
CA LEU A 119 19.68 -16.70 13.78
C LEU A 119 21.16 -16.81 13.39
N ALA A 120 21.47 -17.17 12.15
CA ALA A 120 22.84 -17.24 11.65
C ALA A 120 23.54 -15.87 11.70
N GLU A 121 22.90 -14.80 11.20
CA GLU A 121 23.47 -13.45 11.22
C GLU A 121 23.54 -12.88 12.65
N PHE A 122 22.50 -13.11 13.48
CA PHE A 122 22.46 -12.72 14.89
C PHE A 122 23.63 -13.34 15.68
N SER A 123 23.86 -14.63 15.50
CA SER A 123 24.95 -15.38 16.16
C SER A 123 26.31 -14.88 15.70
N LYS A 124 26.48 -14.68 14.38
CA LYS A 124 27.69 -14.14 13.74
C LYS A 124 28.07 -12.74 14.26
N GLU A 125 27.12 -11.84 14.50
CA GLU A 125 27.41 -10.55 15.14
C GLU A 125 27.75 -10.68 16.63
N ARG A 126 27.08 -11.58 17.36
CA ARG A 126 27.39 -11.89 18.76
C ARG A 126 28.81 -12.47 18.94
N HIS A 127 29.24 -13.37 18.06
CA HIS A 127 30.62 -13.91 18.05
C HIS A 127 31.68 -12.83 17.80
N LYS A 128 31.36 -11.79 17.01
CA LYS A 128 32.24 -10.63 16.80
C LYS A 128 32.27 -9.65 17.99
N LYS A 129 31.65 -10.00 19.13
CA LYS A 129 31.47 -9.16 20.33
C LYS A 129 30.81 -7.79 20.03
N LYS A 130 30.12 -7.66 18.89
CA LYS A 130 29.47 -6.41 18.50
C LYS A 130 28.08 -6.34 19.14
N ALA A 131 27.81 -5.27 19.89
CA ALA A 131 26.46 -5.00 20.39
C ALA A 131 25.49 -4.90 19.21
N SER A 132 24.42 -5.70 19.23
CA SER A 132 23.51 -5.85 18.11
C SER A 132 22.07 -5.63 18.52
N TYR A 133 21.51 -4.52 18.03
CA TYR A 133 20.13 -4.14 18.25
C TYR A 133 19.30 -4.45 17.01
N TRP A 134 18.10 -4.98 17.22
CA TRP A 134 17.16 -5.37 16.19
C TRP A 134 15.79 -4.77 16.49
N ILE A 135 14.97 -4.56 15.46
CA ILE A 135 13.59 -4.07 15.59
C ILE A 135 12.63 -5.06 14.93
N CYS A 136 11.66 -5.52 15.71
CA CYS A 136 10.57 -6.36 15.23
C CYS A 136 9.42 -5.46 14.74
N LYS A 137 8.91 -5.72 13.54
CA LYS A 137 7.81 -4.97 12.90
C LYS A 137 6.76 -5.95 12.36
N PRO A 138 5.54 -6.04 12.90
CA PRO A 138 4.48 -6.84 12.30
C PRO A 138 4.12 -6.37 10.88
N THR A 139 3.89 -7.29 9.95
CA THR A 139 3.65 -6.93 8.53
C THR A 139 2.31 -6.27 8.29
N ASP A 140 1.33 -6.62 9.12
CA ASP A 140 -0.09 -6.28 8.92
C ASP A 140 -0.52 -5.12 9.85
N MET A 141 0.44 -4.54 10.59
CA MET A 141 0.22 -3.40 11.48
C MET A 141 0.85 -2.10 10.94
N SER A 142 0.26 -1.00 11.40
CA SER A 142 0.62 0.37 11.06
C SER A 142 0.56 1.25 12.31
N ARG A 143 1.00 2.52 12.18
CA ARG A 143 1.00 3.53 13.26
C ARG A 143 1.90 3.19 14.46
N GLY A 144 2.91 2.34 14.25
CA GLY A 144 3.87 1.89 15.26
C GLY A 144 3.39 0.76 16.18
N ARG A 145 2.14 0.27 16.01
CA ARG A 145 1.58 -0.80 16.86
C ARG A 145 2.36 -2.11 16.71
N GLY A 146 2.58 -2.79 17.83
CA GLY A 146 3.32 -4.07 17.89
C GLY A 146 4.83 -3.98 17.61
N ILE A 147 5.37 -2.79 17.33
CA ILE A 147 6.81 -2.60 17.09
C ILE A 147 7.56 -2.55 18.42
N PHE A 148 8.70 -3.24 18.50
CA PHE A 148 9.63 -3.17 19.64
C PHE A 148 11.08 -3.34 19.19
N VAL A 149 12.01 -2.75 19.94
CA VAL A 149 13.47 -2.92 19.78
C VAL A 149 13.95 -3.95 20.80
N PHE A 150 14.92 -4.79 20.42
CA PHE A 150 15.46 -5.84 21.28
C PHE A 150 16.97 -6.08 21.07
N GLN A 151 17.59 -6.76 22.04
CA GLN A 151 19.01 -7.11 22.03
C GLN A 151 19.27 -8.58 22.39
N ASP A 152 18.54 -9.20 23.32
CA ASP A 152 18.56 -10.66 23.51
C ASP A 152 17.53 -11.32 22.57
N ILE A 153 17.86 -12.49 22.04
CA ILE A 153 16.94 -13.29 21.21
C ILE A 153 15.69 -13.72 21.99
N LYS A 154 15.78 -13.80 23.33
CA LYS A 154 14.66 -14.13 24.23
C LYS A 154 13.51 -13.11 24.18
N ASP A 155 13.81 -11.85 23.85
CA ASP A 155 12.82 -10.78 23.78
C ASP A 155 11.98 -10.85 22.47
N LEU A 156 12.47 -11.58 21.46
CA LEU A 156 11.81 -11.73 20.17
C LEU A 156 10.56 -12.62 20.29
N THR A 157 9.44 -11.95 20.51
CA THR A 157 8.10 -12.55 20.58
C THR A 157 7.28 -12.14 19.36
N TYR A 158 6.63 -13.11 18.70
CA TYR A 158 5.72 -12.88 17.59
C TYR A 158 4.69 -14.02 17.46
N ASP A 159 3.48 -13.65 17.02
CA ASP A 159 2.30 -14.51 16.81
C ASP A 159 1.82 -14.51 15.35
N CYS A 160 2.36 -13.60 14.54
CA CYS A 160 1.98 -13.33 13.15
C CYS A 160 3.23 -13.21 12.26
N THR A 161 3.05 -12.86 10.98
CA THR A 161 4.20 -12.57 10.11
C THR A 161 4.86 -11.26 10.55
N VAL A 162 6.16 -11.29 10.80
CA VAL A 162 6.94 -10.13 11.26
C VAL A 162 8.21 -9.95 10.44
N ILE A 163 8.71 -8.72 10.42
CA ILE A 163 10.04 -8.40 9.90
C ILE A 163 10.95 -8.10 11.07
N VAL A 164 12.03 -8.87 11.17
CA VAL A 164 13.15 -8.52 12.04
C VAL A 164 14.17 -7.79 11.19
N GLN A 165 14.41 -6.52 11.51
CA GLN A 165 15.30 -5.63 10.80
C GLN A 165 16.41 -5.12 11.73
N LYS A 166 17.62 -4.92 11.20
CA LYS A 166 18.72 -4.32 11.96
C LYS A 166 18.34 -2.92 12.42
N TYR A 167 18.49 -2.62 13.71
CA TYR A 167 18.19 -1.29 14.24
C TYR A 167 19.33 -0.31 13.94
N ILE A 168 18.97 0.92 13.57
CA ILE A 168 19.92 2.02 13.40
C ILE A 168 20.14 2.63 14.78
N THR A 169 21.31 2.33 15.35
CA THR A 169 21.71 2.65 16.73
C THR A 169 22.22 4.07 16.93
N ASN A 170 22.64 4.71 15.84
CA ASN A 170 23.29 6.00 15.77
C ASN A 170 22.47 7.01 14.93
N PRO A 171 21.16 7.21 15.20
CA PRO A 171 20.38 8.21 14.48
C PRO A 171 20.94 9.62 14.75
N LEU A 172 20.79 10.52 13.77
CA LEU A 172 21.00 11.95 14.01
C LEU A 172 19.97 12.44 15.05
N LEU A 173 20.43 13.23 16.03
CA LEU A 173 19.63 13.74 17.13
C LEU A 173 19.62 15.27 17.14
N ILE A 174 18.48 15.87 17.51
CA ILE A 174 18.37 17.33 17.78
C ILE A 174 17.97 17.49 19.24
N SER A 175 18.77 18.18 20.05
CA SER A 175 18.60 18.27 21.51
C SER A 175 18.49 16.91 22.23
N GLY A 176 19.03 15.84 21.63
CA GLY A 176 18.94 14.46 22.12
C GLY A 176 17.66 13.71 21.70
N TYR A 177 16.75 14.35 20.97
CA TYR A 177 15.55 13.70 20.42
C TYR A 177 15.83 13.10 19.06
N LYS A 178 15.44 11.84 18.88
CA LYS A 178 15.45 11.13 17.60
C LYS A 178 14.33 11.69 16.71
N PHE A 179 14.56 11.75 15.40
CA PHE A 179 13.53 12.11 14.42
C PHE A 179 13.57 11.22 13.19
N ASP A 180 12.54 11.31 12.35
CA ASP A 180 12.59 10.87 10.95
C ASP A 180 11.96 11.92 10.03
N LEU A 181 12.21 11.78 8.72
CA LEU A 181 11.64 12.59 7.67
C LEU A 181 10.49 11.84 6.99
N ARG A 182 9.29 12.43 6.99
CA ARG A 182 8.21 12.10 6.06
C ARG A 182 8.35 12.96 4.81
N ILE A 183 8.74 12.32 3.72
CA ILE A 183 8.88 12.93 2.39
C ILE A 183 7.68 12.51 1.55
N TYR A 184 7.09 13.46 0.83
CA TYR A 184 5.98 13.19 -0.09
C TYR A 184 6.50 13.01 -1.51
N VAL A 185 6.02 11.96 -2.18
CA VAL A 185 6.47 11.57 -3.52
C VAL A 185 5.25 11.27 -4.38
N CYS A 186 5.06 12.00 -5.47
CA CYS A 186 4.00 11.72 -6.43
C CYS A 186 4.57 10.96 -7.63
N VAL A 187 3.99 9.80 -7.93
CA VAL A 187 4.29 9.05 -9.16
C VAL A 187 3.12 9.26 -10.11
N THR A 188 3.39 9.91 -11.24
CA THR A 188 2.38 10.21 -12.28
C THR A 188 2.29 9.13 -13.34
N CYS A 189 3.33 8.30 -13.50
CA CYS A 189 3.26 7.09 -14.31
C CYS A 189 4.35 6.09 -13.91
N PHE A 190 4.14 4.81 -14.22
CA PHE A 190 5.13 3.73 -14.09
C PHE A 190 5.69 3.24 -15.45
N CYS A 191 5.15 3.70 -16.57
CA CYS A 191 5.61 3.34 -17.92
C CYS A 191 5.32 4.47 -18.95
N PRO A 192 6.27 5.40 -19.20
CA PRO A 192 7.56 5.54 -18.51
C PRO A 192 7.39 5.84 -17.02
N LEU A 193 8.34 5.40 -16.19
CA LEU A 193 8.36 5.79 -14.77
C LEU A 193 8.64 7.30 -14.67
N THR A 194 7.76 8.03 -13.99
CA THR A 194 7.85 9.48 -13.76
C THR A 194 7.55 9.78 -12.30
N VAL A 195 8.48 10.45 -11.62
CA VAL A 195 8.56 10.60 -10.15
C VAL A 195 8.90 12.04 -9.78
N TYR A 196 8.00 12.64 -9.02
CA TYR A 196 8.17 13.95 -8.40
C TYR A 196 8.34 13.81 -6.88
N VAL A 197 9.27 14.56 -6.30
CA VAL A 197 9.40 14.72 -4.84
C VAL A 197 8.91 16.11 -4.46
N TYR A 198 8.07 16.18 -3.43
CA TYR A 198 7.66 17.46 -2.85
C TYR A 198 8.82 18.09 -2.07
N GLN A 199 9.10 19.36 -2.28
CA GLN A 199 10.21 20.06 -1.61
C GLN A 199 9.96 20.27 -0.11
N GLU A 200 8.69 20.32 0.30
CA GLU A 200 8.27 20.33 1.70
C GLU A 200 7.80 18.95 2.20
N GLY A 201 7.70 18.80 3.52
CA GLY A 201 7.40 17.54 4.19
C GLY A 201 7.32 17.73 5.70
N LEU A 202 7.38 16.63 6.45
CA LEU A 202 7.27 16.68 7.91
C LEU A 202 8.44 15.95 8.57
N VAL A 203 9.17 16.64 9.44
CA VAL A 203 10.06 15.98 10.40
C VAL A 203 9.22 15.57 11.60
N ARG A 204 9.39 14.33 12.09
CA ARG A 204 8.61 13.79 13.22
C ARG A 204 9.55 13.34 14.32
N PHE A 205 9.42 13.94 15.50
CA PHE A 205 10.28 13.71 16.65
C PHE A 205 9.73 12.63 17.59
N ALA A 206 10.65 11.89 18.20
CA ALA A 206 10.46 11.23 19.48
C ALA A 206 10.19 12.29 20.57
N THR A 207 9.26 12.05 21.49
CA THR A 207 8.95 13.00 22.58
C THR A 207 9.89 12.91 23.78
N GLU A 208 10.67 11.84 23.89
CA GLU A 208 11.64 11.58 24.95
C GLU A 208 13.06 11.39 24.37
N LYS A 209 14.10 11.66 25.16
CA LYS A 209 15.49 11.66 24.65
C LYS A 209 15.97 10.24 24.37
N PHE A 210 16.72 10.08 23.28
CA PHE A 210 17.17 8.78 22.78
C PHE A 210 18.27 8.17 23.64
N SER A 211 18.10 6.91 24.06
CA SER A 211 19.16 6.11 24.70
C SER A 211 19.02 4.63 24.35
N LEU A 212 20.15 3.95 24.10
CA LEU A 212 20.18 2.49 23.91
C LEU A 212 20.10 1.71 25.24
N SER A 213 20.07 2.38 26.39
CA SER A 213 19.92 1.76 27.71
C SER A 213 18.48 1.42 28.08
N SER A 214 17.49 1.91 27.32
CA SER A 214 16.05 1.85 27.67
C SER A 214 15.19 1.45 26.46
N LEU A 215 15.45 0.25 25.92
CA LEU A 215 14.84 -0.25 24.67
C LEU A 215 13.31 -0.37 24.71
N ASP A 216 12.71 -0.42 25.91
CA ASP A 216 11.27 -0.42 26.13
C ASP A 216 10.63 0.96 26.01
N ASN A 217 11.42 2.05 26.00
CA ASN A 217 10.92 3.41 25.81
C ASN A 217 10.52 3.67 24.34
N ILE A 218 9.27 3.36 24.03
CA ILE A 218 8.67 3.61 22.71
C ILE A 218 8.65 5.10 22.33
N PHE A 219 8.62 6.03 23.30
CA PHE A 219 8.59 7.48 23.06
C PHE A 219 9.97 8.08 22.77
N ALA A 220 11.04 7.32 22.99
CA ALA A 220 12.41 7.63 22.58
C ALA A 220 12.82 6.90 21.29
N HIS A 221 12.36 5.65 21.11
CA HIS A 221 12.77 4.81 19.97
C HIS A 221 11.90 4.92 18.71
N LEU A 222 10.63 5.32 18.85
CA LEU A 222 9.68 5.45 17.75
C LEU A 222 9.25 6.92 17.57
N THR A 223 9.14 7.34 16.31
CA THR A 223 8.94 8.72 15.84
C THR A 223 7.52 8.99 15.35
N ASN A 224 6.65 7.98 15.35
CA ASN A 224 5.28 8.13 14.85
C ASN A 224 4.46 9.04 15.79
N THR A 225 3.89 10.13 15.25
CA THR A 225 2.99 11.04 15.99
C THR A 225 1.81 10.30 16.63
N SER A 226 1.34 9.21 16.02
CA SER A 226 0.27 8.35 16.55
C SER A 226 0.59 7.68 17.89
N ILE A 227 1.88 7.57 18.25
CA ILE A 227 2.35 7.12 19.58
C ILE A 227 2.73 8.35 20.41
N ASN A 228 3.61 9.20 19.88
CA ASN A 228 4.22 10.31 20.64
C ASN A 228 3.20 11.33 21.17
N LYS A 229 2.03 11.49 20.54
CA LYS A 229 0.92 12.31 21.07
C LYS A 229 0.32 11.84 22.40
N TYR A 230 0.73 10.67 22.89
CA TYR A 230 0.32 10.10 24.18
C TYR A 230 1.46 10.08 25.22
N SER A 231 2.66 10.61 24.93
CA SER A 231 3.68 10.84 25.95
C SER A 231 3.28 12.03 26.82
N THR A 232 3.54 11.95 28.13
CA THR A 232 3.41 13.08 29.06
C THR A 232 4.26 14.27 28.63
N SER A 233 5.39 14.02 27.95
CA SER A 233 6.28 15.06 27.44
C SER A 233 5.82 15.69 26.12
N TYR A 234 4.64 15.36 25.55
CA TYR A 234 4.23 15.86 24.23
C TYR A 234 4.10 17.38 24.16
N LEU A 235 3.49 18.02 25.17
CA LEU A 235 3.30 19.47 25.21
C LEU A 235 4.47 20.23 25.85
N SER A 236 5.39 19.52 26.51
CA SER A 236 6.59 20.12 27.10
C SER A 236 7.46 20.76 26.03
N ASP A 237 8.00 21.95 26.32
CA ASP A 237 8.94 22.62 25.42
C ASP A 237 10.30 21.91 25.41
N LYS A 238 10.88 21.70 24.22
CA LYS A 238 12.00 20.76 23.99
C LYS A 238 13.27 21.45 23.52
N GLU A 239 13.78 22.42 24.29
CA GLU A 239 14.99 23.17 23.96
C GLU A 239 14.92 23.77 22.53
N ARG A 240 15.67 23.22 21.57
CA ARG A 240 15.67 23.67 20.17
C ARG A 240 14.48 23.14 19.36
N VAL A 241 13.84 22.04 19.76
CA VAL A 241 12.77 21.37 19.01
C VAL A 241 11.41 22.08 19.17
N GLY A 242 11.19 22.77 20.29
CA GLY A 242 9.91 23.41 20.62
C GLY A 242 8.89 22.46 21.25
N SER A 243 7.67 22.95 21.50
CA SER A 243 6.54 22.12 21.96
C SER A 243 6.00 21.22 20.83
N GLY A 244 5.47 20.04 21.18
CA GLY A 244 4.93 19.07 20.23
C GLY A 244 5.95 18.05 19.74
N CYS A 245 5.84 17.64 18.47
CA CYS A 245 6.75 16.66 17.85
C CYS A 245 6.92 16.78 16.32
N LYS A 246 6.61 17.93 15.71
CA LYS A 246 6.74 18.11 14.25
C LYS A 246 7.42 19.41 13.87
N TRP A 247 8.24 19.36 12.82
CA TRP A 247 8.67 20.52 12.03
C TRP A 247 8.27 20.30 10.56
N THR A 248 8.33 21.37 9.75
CA THR A 248 8.39 21.23 8.28
C THR A 248 9.82 20.86 7.83
N LEU A 249 10.00 20.45 6.57
CA LEU A 249 11.35 20.27 6.02
C LEU A 249 12.08 21.62 5.88
N GLY A 250 11.39 22.72 5.53
CA GLY A 250 11.98 24.06 5.47
C GLY A 250 12.58 24.51 6.80
N GLN A 251 11.93 24.19 7.92
CA GLN A 251 12.49 24.39 9.27
C GLN A 251 13.73 23.52 9.51
N PHE A 252 13.68 22.23 9.18
CA PHE A 252 14.82 21.31 9.32
C PHE A 252 16.04 21.70 8.47
N ARG A 253 15.83 22.07 7.21
CA ARG A 253 16.91 22.57 6.32
C ARG A 253 17.50 23.89 6.84
N SER A 254 16.70 24.73 7.48
CA SER A 254 17.17 25.96 8.12
C SER A 254 17.96 25.68 9.41
N TYR A 255 17.59 24.64 10.16
CA TYR A 255 18.38 24.13 11.28
C TYR A 255 19.72 23.54 10.82
N LEU A 256 19.76 22.73 9.75
CA LEU A 256 21.02 22.20 9.20
C LEU A 256 21.99 23.33 8.82
N ARG A 257 21.50 24.36 8.12
CA ARG A 257 22.29 25.57 7.79
C ARG A 257 22.78 26.31 9.02
N SER A 258 22.00 26.42 10.10
CA SER A 258 22.44 27.09 11.34
C SER A 258 23.35 26.25 12.24
N VAL A 259 23.66 25.01 11.84
CA VAL A 259 24.76 24.20 12.37
C VAL A 259 25.81 23.86 11.30
N GLU A 260 25.88 24.67 10.24
CA GLU A 260 26.89 24.62 9.16
C GLU A 260 26.94 23.28 8.37
N ILE A 261 25.84 22.54 8.36
CA ILE A 261 25.69 21.31 7.56
C ILE A 261 25.12 21.66 6.18
N ASP A 262 25.92 21.44 5.13
CA ASP A 262 25.42 21.35 3.76
C ASP A 262 24.53 20.10 3.59
N ASP A 263 23.33 20.31 3.03
CA ASP A 263 22.34 19.26 2.81
C ASP A 263 22.22 18.81 1.34
N VAL A 264 22.97 19.38 0.39
CA VAL A 264 22.92 19.02 -1.04
C VAL A 264 23.19 17.53 -1.27
N LEU A 265 24.29 16.99 -0.72
CA LEU A 265 24.63 15.58 -0.87
C LEU A 265 23.64 14.65 -0.12
N LEU A 266 23.06 15.12 0.98
CA LEU A 266 22.02 14.40 1.72
C LEU A 266 20.74 14.29 0.88
N TRP A 267 20.27 15.37 0.26
CA TRP A 267 19.10 15.35 -0.62
C TRP A 267 19.33 14.53 -1.89
N GLN A 268 20.51 14.59 -2.51
CA GLN A 268 20.84 13.70 -3.64
C GLN A 268 20.79 12.22 -3.23
N ARG A 269 21.33 11.85 -2.06
CA ARG A 269 21.21 10.48 -1.52
C ARG A 269 19.74 10.09 -1.31
N ILE A 270 18.90 11.00 -0.81
CA ILE A 270 17.46 10.80 -0.61
C ILE A 270 16.73 10.59 -1.95
N TYR A 271 16.98 11.40 -2.98
CA TYR A 271 16.36 11.23 -4.30
C TYR A 271 16.76 9.89 -4.94
N ASN A 272 18.04 9.50 -4.79
CA ASN A 272 18.50 8.17 -5.19
C ASN A 272 17.75 7.05 -4.44
N ILE A 273 17.48 7.18 -3.14
CA ILE A 273 16.67 6.21 -2.37
C ILE A 273 15.26 6.07 -2.97
N VAL A 274 14.59 7.19 -3.24
CA VAL A 274 13.22 7.19 -3.79
C VAL A 274 13.19 6.48 -5.14
N THR A 275 14.04 6.92 -6.08
CA THR A 275 14.12 6.33 -7.43
C THR A 275 14.48 4.84 -7.40
N MET A 276 15.51 4.45 -6.64
CA MET A 276 15.96 3.05 -6.55
C MET A 276 14.94 2.12 -5.86
N THR A 277 14.08 2.68 -5.01
CA THR A 277 12.96 1.97 -4.38
C THR A 277 11.80 1.78 -5.35
N LEU A 278 11.43 2.81 -6.12
CA LEU A 278 10.37 2.70 -7.12
C LEU A 278 10.76 1.78 -8.29
N LEU A 279 12.02 1.80 -8.73
CA LEU A 279 12.56 0.85 -9.71
C LEU A 279 12.52 -0.61 -9.23
N ALA A 280 12.45 -0.87 -7.92
CA ALA A 280 12.34 -2.23 -7.38
C ALA A 280 10.93 -2.84 -7.58
N ILE A 281 9.91 -1.99 -7.73
CA ILE A 281 8.50 -2.37 -7.95
C ILE A 281 7.99 -2.08 -9.37
N ALA A 282 8.53 -1.08 -10.08
CA ALA A 282 8.01 -0.62 -11.37
C ALA A 282 7.80 -1.73 -12.42
N PRO A 283 8.72 -2.72 -12.60
CA PRO A 283 8.49 -3.83 -13.54
C PRO A 283 7.31 -4.76 -13.18
N SER A 284 6.73 -4.63 -11.99
CA SER A 284 5.55 -5.37 -11.52
C SER A 284 4.25 -4.57 -11.62
N VAL A 285 4.29 -3.25 -11.84
CA VAL A 285 3.09 -2.38 -11.84
C VAL A 285 2.43 -2.37 -13.22
N PRO A 286 1.13 -2.71 -13.35
CA PRO A 286 0.42 -2.61 -14.63
C PRO A 286 0.33 -1.16 -15.14
N GLN A 287 0.42 -0.99 -16.45
CA GLN A 287 0.28 0.31 -17.11
C GLN A 287 -1.16 0.83 -16.99
N CYS A 288 -1.36 1.80 -16.11
CA CYS A 288 -2.58 2.61 -16.01
C CYS A 288 -2.20 4.09 -16.20
N PRO A 289 -2.50 4.73 -17.35
CA PRO A 289 -2.18 6.14 -17.57
C PRO A 289 -3.18 7.07 -16.83
N ASN A 290 -4.39 6.58 -16.55
CA ASN A 290 -5.42 7.24 -15.77
C ASN A 290 -5.19 7.13 -14.24
N CYS A 291 -4.02 6.69 -13.80
CA CYS A 291 -3.69 6.53 -12.39
C CYS A 291 -2.50 7.44 -12.04
N PHE A 292 -2.49 7.95 -10.81
CA PHE A 292 -1.31 8.49 -10.14
C PHE A 292 -1.20 7.87 -8.74
N GLU A 293 -0.15 8.18 -7.98
CA GLU A 293 0.04 7.64 -6.62
C GLU A 293 0.83 8.61 -5.73
N LEU A 294 0.28 8.96 -4.57
CA LEU A 294 0.97 9.76 -3.55
C LEU A 294 1.57 8.86 -2.47
N PHE A 295 2.87 8.62 -2.53
CA PHE A 295 3.62 7.93 -1.49
C PHE A 295 4.08 8.89 -0.38
N GLY A 296 4.07 8.39 0.86
CA GLY A 296 4.87 8.92 1.96
C GLY A 296 6.07 8.03 2.23
N PHE A 297 7.27 8.51 1.96
CA PHE A 297 8.53 7.84 2.31
C PHE A 297 8.94 8.24 3.74
N ASP A 298 9.39 7.26 4.53
CA ASP A 298 9.83 7.45 5.91
C ASP A 298 11.34 7.19 5.96
N ILE A 299 12.14 8.26 6.06
CA ILE A 299 13.61 8.25 6.01
C ILE A 299 14.21 8.60 7.37
N LEU A 300 15.15 7.79 7.86
CA LEU A 300 15.98 8.11 9.02
C LEU A 300 17.36 8.55 8.57
N ILE A 301 17.91 9.59 9.19
CA ILE A 301 19.29 10.03 8.98
C ILE A 301 20.13 9.53 10.17
N ASP A 302 21.33 9.02 9.92
CA ASP A 302 22.31 8.71 10.97
C ASP A 302 23.31 9.86 11.21
N ASP A 303 24.09 9.74 12.29
CA ASP A 303 25.12 10.71 12.67
C ASP A 303 26.23 10.93 11.62
N THR A 304 26.33 10.08 10.59
CA THR A 304 27.23 10.24 9.43
C THR A 304 26.57 10.93 8.23
N LEU A 305 25.38 11.51 8.42
CA LEU A 305 24.53 12.09 7.37
C LEU A 305 24.19 11.09 6.25
N LYS A 306 24.11 9.80 6.58
CA LYS A 306 23.58 8.78 5.67
C LYS A 306 22.07 8.63 5.89
N PRO A 307 21.25 8.81 4.83
CA PRO A 307 19.82 8.50 4.89
C PRO A 307 19.56 6.99 4.71
N TRP A 308 18.54 6.49 5.40
CA TRP A 308 18.10 5.10 5.42
C TRP A 308 16.58 5.00 5.25
N LEU A 309 16.11 4.03 4.47
CA LEU A 309 14.67 3.80 4.26
C LEU A 309 14.08 2.95 5.40
N LEU A 310 13.08 3.49 6.12
CA LEU A 310 12.36 2.78 7.19
C LEU A 310 11.12 2.04 6.70
N GLU A 311 10.29 2.72 5.90
CA GLU A 311 9.10 2.19 5.21
C GLU A 311 8.63 3.16 4.10
N VAL A 312 7.72 2.68 3.25
CA VAL A 312 6.95 3.49 2.29
C VAL A 312 5.47 3.29 2.58
N ASN A 313 4.68 4.36 2.52
CA ASN A 313 3.23 4.37 2.76
C ASN A 313 2.50 4.77 1.48
N TYR A 314 1.66 3.90 0.90
CA TYR A 314 0.87 4.17 -0.33
C TYR A 314 -0.29 5.17 -0.13
N SER A 315 -0.70 5.37 1.11
CA SER A 315 -1.76 6.30 1.50
C SER A 315 -1.31 7.01 2.77
N PRO A 316 -0.44 8.04 2.65
CA PRO A 316 0.11 8.74 3.81
C PRO A 316 -0.97 9.51 4.55
N ALA A 317 -0.85 9.59 5.88
CA ALA A 317 -1.83 10.28 6.71
C ALA A 317 -1.86 11.80 6.44
N LEU A 318 -2.95 12.25 5.82
CA LEU A 318 -3.25 13.65 5.47
C LEU A 318 -4.12 14.36 6.53
N SER A 319 -4.11 13.89 7.79
CA SER A 319 -4.73 14.57 8.93
C SER A 319 -4.09 15.92 9.22
N LEU A 320 -4.88 16.92 9.63
CA LEU A 320 -4.40 18.26 9.99
C LEU A 320 -4.31 18.39 11.51
N ASP A 321 -3.38 17.66 12.13
CA ASP A 321 -3.30 17.53 13.60
C ASP A 321 -2.61 18.72 14.31
N CYS A 322 -1.86 19.55 13.57
CA CYS A 322 -1.17 20.75 14.07
C CYS A 322 -0.85 21.74 12.92
N PRO A 323 -0.39 22.99 13.19
CA PRO A 323 -0.13 23.99 12.15
C PRO A 323 0.84 23.55 11.04
N ASN A 324 1.87 22.76 11.38
CA ASN A 324 2.81 22.21 10.39
C ASN A 324 2.12 21.25 9.41
N ASP A 325 1.12 20.49 9.86
CA ASP A 325 0.32 19.65 8.95
C ASP A 325 -0.47 20.51 7.96
N VAL A 326 -1.10 21.60 8.43
CA VAL A 326 -1.88 22.52 7.57
C VAL A 326 -0.98 23.15 6.50
N THR A 327 0.15 23.71 6.93
CA THR A 327 1.12 24.40 6.07
C THR A 327 1.61 23.51 4.93
N VAL A 328 1.98 22.27 5.24
CA VAL A 328 2.56 21.33 4.27
C VAL A 328 1.46 20.65 3.44
N LYS A 329 0.42 20.11 4.07
CA LYS A 329 -0.54 19.23 3.38
C LYS A 329 -1.54 19.99 2.53
N LYS A 330 -1.96 21.20 2.91
CA LYS A 330 -2.91 21.97 2.10
C LYS A 330 -2.27 22.45 0.79
N ARG A 331 -0.98 22.81 0.82
CA ARG A 331 -0.18 23.08 -0.38
C ARG A 331 0.08 21.82 -1.19
N LEU A 332 0.51 20.73 -0.55
CA LEU A 332 0.72 19.44 -1.21
C LEU A 332 -0.50 18.98 -2.04
N ILE A 333 -1.72 19.10 -1.53
CA ILE A 333 -2.92 18.72 -2.31
C ILE A 333 -3.17 19.71 -3.46
N ASN A 334 -2.98 21.02 -3.26
CA ASN A 334 -3.09 22.00 -4.35
C ASN A 334 -2.13 21.67 -5.49
N ASP A 335 -0.85 21.52 -5.18
CA ASP A 335 0.21 21.26 -6.15
C ASP A 335 0.04 19.88 -6.82
N ILE A 336 -0.65 18.91 -6.16
CA ILE A 336 -1.09 17.68 -6.82
C ILE A 336 -2.13 18.00 -7.89
N ILE A 337 -3.15 18.82 -7.63
CA ILE A 337 -4.16 19.16 -8.65
C ILE A 337 -3.53 19.91 -9.84
N ASP A 338 -2.55 20.79 -9.58
CA ASP A 338 -1.73 21.41 -10.65
C ASP A 338 -0.89 20.39 -11.42
N LEU A 339 -0.26 19.42 -10.72
CA LEU A 339 0.48 18.32 -11.33
C LEU A 339 -0.42 17.36 -12.14
N LEU A 340 -1.72 17.28 -11.82
CA LEU A 340 -2.70 16.56 -12.63
C LEU A 340 -3.15 17.31 -13.89
N ASN A 341 -2.86 18.63 -13.99
CA ASN A 341 -2.93 19.42 -15.22
C ASN A 341 -4.29 19.34 -15.97
N TYR A 342 -5.40 19.33 -15.22
CA TYR A 342 -6.75 19.29 -15.78
C TYR A 342 -7.08 20.57 -16.57
N LYS A 343 -7.37 20.42 -17.86
CA LYS A 343 -7.86 21.50 -18.73
C LYS A 343 -9.24 21.12 -19.28
N SER A 344 -10.30 21.84 -18.88
CA SER A 344 -11.69 21.51 -19.22
C SER A 344 -11.93 21.41 -20.74
N THR A 345 -11.23 22.22 -21.54
CA THR A 345 -11.26 22.19 -23.01
C THR A 345 -10.90 20.84 -23.65
N GLU A 346 -10.16 19.96 -22.95
CA GLU A 346 -9.84 18.60 -23.41
C GLU A 346 -11.00 17.62 -23.17
N VAL A 347 -11.71 17.77 -22.04
CA VAL A 347 -12.93 17.01 -21.71
C VAL A 347 -14.01 17.30 -22.75
N GLN A 348 -14.20 18.59 -23.07
CA GLN A 348 -15.09 19.05 -24.14
C GLN A 348 -14.71 18.44 -25.49
N LYS A 349 -13.43 18.50 -25.94
CA LYS A 349 -12.98 17.86 -27.20
C LYS A 349 -13.35 16.37 -27.28
N TYR A 350 -13.30 15.63 -26.17
CA TYR A 350 -13.71 14.23 -26.15
C TYR A 350 -15.24 14.05 -26.10
N LYS A 351 -15.96 14.78 -25.23
CA LYS A 351 -17.43 14.82 -25.18
C LYS A 351 -18.00 15.10 -26.58
N SER A 352 -17.50 16.14 -27.26
CA SER A 352 -17.91 16.51 -28.63
C SER A 352 -17.53 15.48 -29.69
N LYS A 353 -16.40 14.75 -29.55
CA LYS A 353 -16.06 13.62 -30.46
C LYS A 353 -17.02 12.44 -30.26
N LYS A 354 -17.30 12.04 -29.01
CA LYS A 354 -18.28 10.98 -28.68
C LYS A 354 -19.66 11.35 -29.23
N ALA A 355 -20.11 12.59 -29.02
CA ALA A 355 -21.37 13.12 -29.55
C ALA A 355 -21.43 13.14 -31.10
N LYS A 356 -20.35 13.53 -31.79
CA LYS A 356 -20.28 13.46 -33.26
C LYS A 356 -20.32 12.04 -33.80
N THR A 357 -19.71 11.08 -33.10
CA THR A 357 -19.74 9.64 -33.45
C THR A 357 -21.12 9.02 -33.20
N PHE A 358 -21.87 9.53 -32.22
CA PHE A 358 -23.25 9.13 -31.91
C PHE A 358 -24.33 10.04 -32.55
N SER A 359 -23.95 10.88 -33.52
CA SER A 359 -24.91 11.62 -34.34
C SER A 359 -25.81 10.62 -35.11
N PRO A 360 -27.15 10.79 -35.13
CA PRO A 360 -28.09 9.72 -35.48
C PRO A 360 -28.23 9.47 -37.00
N VAL A 361 -27.15 9.04 -37.65
CA VAL A 361 -27.17 8.54 -39.05
C VAL A 361 -28.23 7.45 -39.24
N LEU A 362 -28.49 6.64 -38.21
CA LEU A 362 -29.55 5.63 -38.16
C LEU A 362 -30.98 6.16 -38.40
N HIS A 363 -31.27 7.44 -38.17
CA HIS A 363 -32.62 7.97 -38.40
C HIS A 363 -32.94 8.15 -39.90
N SER A 364 -31.91 8.44 -40.72
CA SER A 364 -32.06 8.53 -42.19
C SER A 364 -32.28 7.14 -42.82
N ALA A 365 -31.45 6.16 -42.44
CA ALA A 365 -31.53 4.80 -42.95
C ALA A 365 -32.88 4.13 -42.62
N ARG A 366 -33.41 4.35 -41.39
CA ARG A 366 -34.67 3.76 -40.96
C ARG A 366 -35.89 4.34 -41.68
N GLN A 367 -35.87 5.64 -42.02
CA GLN A 367 -36.92 6.25 -42.85
C GLN A 367 -36.84 5.80 -44.31
N GLN A 368 -35.64 5.66 -44.89
CA GLN A 368 -35.49 5.16 -46.26
C GLN A 368 -35.92 3.69 -46.42
N MET A 369 -35.72 2.82 -45.42
CA MET A 369 -36.27 1.46 -45.46
C MET A 369 -37.81 1.43 -45.37
N LEU A 370 -38.42 2.30 -44.55
CA LEU A 370 -39.89 2.35 -44.42
C LEU A 370 -40.59 2.84 -45.69
N GLN A 371 -39.99 3.76 -46.45
CA GLN A 371 -40.54 4.17 -47.75
C GLN A 371 -40.40 3.08 -48.84
N ARG A 372 -39.36 2.24 -48.76
CA ARG A 372 -39.08 1.21 -49.79
C ARG A 372 -39.99 -0.01 -49.73
N ASN A 373 -40.58 -0.31 -48.57
CA ASN A 373 -41.52 -1.44 -48.41
C ASN A 373 -42.95 -1.13 -48.88
N ASN A 374 -43.33 0.15 -49.05
CA ASN A 374 -44.66 0.54 -49.56
C ASN A 374 -44.78 0.52 -51.09
N THR A 375 -43.68 0.28 -51.82
CA THR A 375 -43.66 0.28 -53.30
C THR A 375 -43.60 -1.12 -53.93
N SER A 376 -43.58 -2.20 -53.14
CA SER A 376 -43.54 -3.59 -53.63
C SER A 376 -44.84 -4.37 -53.44
N LEU A 377 -45.95 -3.72 -53.07
CA LEU A 377 -47.26 -4.36 -52.82
C LEU A 377 -48.30 -4.15 -53.94
N GLN A 378 -47.87 -3.63 -55.09
CA GLN A 378 -48.67 -3.57 -56.32
C GLN A 378 -47.85 -4.07 -57.52
N ASN A 379 -47.71 -5.39 -57.67
CA ASN A 379 -47.61 -6.11 -58.97
C ASN A 379 -47.33 -7.62 -58.81
N SER A 380 -48.35 -8.40 -58.43
CA SER A 380 -48.41 -9.86 -58.73
C SER A 380 -49.82 -10.41 -58.48
N LYS A 381 -50.70 -10.35 -59.49
CA LYS A 381 -51.90 -11.19 -59.59
C LYS A 381 -51.74 -12.14 -60.77
N GLU A 382 -52.35 -13.32 -60.62
CA GLU A 382 -52.43 -14.41 -61.61
C GLU A 382 -51.09 -15.12 -61.94
N PHE A 383 -51.07 -16.40 -62.36
CA PHE A 383 -52.16 -17.29 -62.80
C PHE A 383 -52.19 -18.67 -62.08
N LYS A 384 -53.23 -19.46 -62.38
CA LYS A 384 -53.67 -20.74 -61.76
C LYS A 384 -52.80 -21.95 -62.22
N LYS A 385 -52.89 -23.22 -61.78
CA LYS A 385 -53.81 -24.03 -60.92
C LYS A 385 -53.16 -25.40 -60.59
N GLY A 386 -53.49 -26.08 -59.48
CA GLY A 386 -53.11 -27.50 -59.23
C GLY A 386 -53.38 -28.00 -57.80
N ASN A 387 -53.80 -29.26 -57.61
CA ASN A 387 -54.20 -29.88 -56.32
C ASN A 387 -54.42 -31.42 -56.52
N PRO A 388 -54.64 -32.30 -55.49
CA PRO A 388 -54.52 -32.15 -54.02
C PRO A 388 -53.87 -33.39 -53.29
N ILE A 389 -54.02 -33.49 -51.94
CA ILE A 389 -53.92 -34.71 -51.06
C ILE A 389 -52.48 -35.12 -50.64
N ARG A 390 -52.12 -35.53 -49.38
CA ARG A 390 -52.84 -35.96 -48.14
C ARG A 390 -52.18 -35.48 -46.81
N SER A 391 -52.93 -35.67 -45.70
CA SER A 391 -52.61 -35.75 -44.24
C SER A 391 -51.13 -35.85 -43.77
N SER A 392 -50.75 -35.42 -42.55
CA SER A 392 -51.49 -35.57 -41.27
C SER A 392 -51.18 -34.55 -40.15
N HIS A 393 -52.05 -34.52 -39.13
CA HIS A 393 -51.88 -33.92 -37.79
C HIS A 393 -51.33 -34.96 -36.79
N LEU A 394 -51.01 -34.71 -35.50
CA LEU A 394 -51.42 -33.68 -34.51
C LEU A 394 -50.30 -33.43 -33.46
N LYS A 395 -50.57 -32.61 -32.43
CA LYS A 395 -49.74 -32.43 -31.21
C LYS A 395 -50.35 -33.22 -30.05
N GLU A 396 -49.57 -33.51 -28.99
CA GLU A 396 -50.03 -33.31 -27.60
C GLU A 396 -48.88 -33.33 -26.56
N ASN A 397 -49.16 -32.81 -25.35
CA ASN A 397 -48.29 -32.81 -24.16
C ASN A 397 -49.10 -33.41 -23.00
N SER A 398 -48.46 -34.12 -22.05
CA SER A 398 -48.78 -34.02 -20.60
C SER A 398 -47.91 -34.91 -19.68
N ASP A 399 -47.27 -34.26 -18.70
CA ASP A 399 -47.34 -34.54 -17.26
C ASP A 399 -47.00 -35.90 -16.57
N GLN A 400 -46.06 -35.77 -15.61
CA GLN A 400 -46.17 -36.09 -14.17
C GLN A 400 -46.08 -37.54 -13.58
N LEU A 401 -44.99 -37.70 -12.79
CA LEU A 401 -44.94 -38.10 -11.37
C LEU A 401 -45.07 -39.58 -10.87
N THR A 402 -44.25 -39.82 -9.83
CA THR A 402 -44.44 -40.65 -8.61
C THR A 402 -44.11 -42.17 -8.54
N SER A 403 -43.71 -42.54 -7.30
CA SER A 403 -43.78 -43.86 -6.61
C SER A 403 -42.93 -45.06 -7.06
N SER A 404 -41.67 -45.05 -6.63
CA SER A 404 -41.08 -46.01 -5.66
C SER A 404 -41.29 -47.54 -5.73
N SER A 405 -40.15 -48.26 -5.70
CA SER A 405 -39.93 -49.62 -5.13
C SER A 405 -40.48 -50.82 -5.94
N SER A 406 -39.99 -52.07 -5.81
CA SER A 406 -39.10 -52.69 -4.81
C SER A 406 -38.43 -53.99 -5.33
N LEU A 407 -37.44 -54.54 -4.58
CA LEU A 407 -37.07 -55.98 -4.49
C LEU A 407 -36.44 -56.65 -5.77
N LEU A 408 -35.51 -57.63 -5.73
CA LEU A 408 -34.64 -58.28 -4.71
C LEU A 408 -33.18 -58.36 -5.28
N ASP A 409 -32.16 -59.20 -4.97
CA ASP A 409 -31.68 -60.16 -3.93
C ASP A 409 -30.17 -60.49 -4.28
N LYS A 410 -29.28 -61.18 -3.54
CA LYS A 410 -29.07 -61.59 -2.12
C LYS A 410 -27.59 -62.06 -1.93
N ASN A 411 -27.20 -62.44 -0.71
CA ASN A 411 -26.15 -63.43 -0.33
C ASN A 411 -24.64 -63.15 -0.63
N GLU A 412 -23.66 -63.50 0.24
CA GLU A 412 -23.72 -63.96 1.65
C GLU A 412 -22.38 -63.70 2.42
N GLU A 413 -22.24 -64.25 3.64
CA GLU A 413 -21.23 -63.89 4.67
C GLU A 413 -19.81 -64.48 4.50
N THR A 414 -18.80 -63.98 5.24
CA THR A 414 -18.23 -64.71 6.43
C THR A 414 -17.06 -64.01 7.17
N LYS A 415 -17.14 -64.04 8.51
CA LYS A 415 -16.10 -64.30 9.55
C LYS A 415 -14.86 -63.40 9.78
N SER A 416 -14.56 -63.22 11.07
CA SER A 416 -13.28 -62.81 11.69
C SER A 416 -12.50 -64.08 12.18
N PRO A 417 -11.40 -64.07 12.99
CA PRO A 417 -10.96 -63.18 14.09
C PRO A 417 -9.75 -62.31 13.67
N THR A 418 -8.58 -62.04 14.31
CA THR A 418 -7.83 -62.38 15.58
C THR A 418 -6.62 -61.39 15.62
N LYS A 419 -5.78 -61.09 16.63
CA LYS A 419 -5.65 -61.20 18.12
C LYS A 419 -4.29 -60.57 18.53
N ASP A 420 -4.08 -60.31 19.84
CA ASP A 420 -2.79 -60.14 20.58
C ASP A 420 -1.79 -59.01 20.13
N GLY A 421 -1.01 -58.33 21.00
CA GLY A 421 -1.00 -58.20 22.47
C GLY A 421 0.32 -57.62 23.06
N PHE A 422 0.25 -56.93 24.22
CA PHE A 422 1.36 -56.60 25.17
C PHE A 422 2.49 -55.61 24.72
N VAL A 423 3.20 -54.84 25.59
CA VAL A 423 2.98 -54.40 27.00
C VAL A 423 3.84 -53.15 27.37
N ASP A 424 3.61 -52.57 28.56
CA ASP A 424 4.31 -51.40 29.17
C ASP A 424 5.79 -51.60 29.58
N CYS A 425 6.52 -50.48 29.80
CA CYS A 425 7.21 -50.10 31.07
C CYS A 425 8.29 -49.00 30.89
N SER A 426 8.91 -48.47 31.96
CA SER A 426 8.42 -47.53 32.99
C SER A 426 9.55 -47.14 33.97
N ASN A 427 9.52 -45.93 34.57
CA ASN A 427 10.36 -45.45 35.69
C ASN A 427 11.90 -45.37 35.42
N CYS A 428 12.80 -44.83 36.28
CA CYS A 428 12.72 -44.43 37.71
C CYS A 428 13.57 -43.17 38.07
N ASN A 429 13.17 -42.42 39.12
CA ASN A 429 13.88 -42.04 40.38
C ASN A 429 15.40 -41.67 40.43
N SER A 430 15.94 -40.90 41.40
CA SER A 430 15.40 -40.03 42.48
C SER A 430 16.52 -39.20 43.21
N GLU A 431 16.12 -38.19 44.03
CA GLU A 431 16.74 -37.75 45.33
C GLU A 431 18.19 -37.13 45.37
N GLU A 432 18.69 -36.38 46.39
CA GLU A 432 18.16 -35.89 47.70
C GLU A 432 18.92 -34.65 48.31
N LYS A 433 18.23 -33.87 49.21
CA LYS A 433 18.72 -33.09 50.40
C LYS A 433 19.81 -31.96 50.23
N SER A 434 20.09 -31.07 51.21
CA SER A 434 19.70 -30.92 52.65
C SER A 434 19.54 -29.44 53.15
N SER A 435 18.83 -29.25 54.27
CA SER A 435 19.03 -28.29 55.41
C SER A 435 19.27 -26.77 55.19
N THR A 436 18.70 -25.80 55.93
CA THR A 436 17.66 -25.68 57.02
C THR A 436 17.25 -24.16 57.06
N GLU A 437 16.83 -23.37 58.07
CA GLU A 437 16.44 -23.32 59.52
C GLU A 437 15.80 -21.90 59.73
N SER A 438 15.04 -21.44 60.76
CA SER A 438 14.08 -21.96 61.77
C SER A 438 13.29 -20.76 62.39
N ASN A 439 12.39 -21.00 63.38
CA ASN A 439 11.73 -20.04 64.31
C ASN A 439 10.74 -18.98 63.71
N ASP A 440 9.59 -18.62 64.31
CA ASP A 440 8.86 -19.12 65.50
C ASP A 440 7.31 -18.93 65.34
N ASP A 441 6.51 -19.63 66.15
CA ASP A 441 5.02 -19.68 66.18
C ASP A 441 4.42 -18.62 67.18
N PRO A 442 3.08 -18.45 67.45
CA PRO A 442 2.01 -19.46 67.47
C PRO A 442 0.62 -19.11 66.86
N VAL A 443 0.09 -20.06 66.08
CA VAL A 443 -1.24 -20.72 66.24
C VAL A 443 -2.49 -19.90 66.64
N ASN A 444 -3.49 -19.82 65.74
CA ASN A 444 -4.80 -20.47 65.98
C ASN A 444 -5.57 -20.83 64.68
N LYS A 445 -6.60 -21.69 64.80
CA LYS A 445 -7.29 -22.42 63.69
C LYS A 445 -8.44 -21.56 63.08
N GLU A 446 -9.03 -21.82 61.91
CA GLU A 446 -9.59 -23.09 61.38
C GLU A 446 -9.76 -23.23 59.84
N ILE A 447 -9.73 -24.49 59.38
CA ILE A 447 -10.49 -25.14 58.27
C ILE A 447 -10.35 -24.65 56.80
N LEU A 448 -9.50 -25.42 56.07
CA LEU A 448 -9.70 -26.01 54.72
C LEU A 448 -10.47 -25.26 53.60
N SER A 449 -9.74 -24.83 52.56
CA SER A 449 -9.89 -25.35 51.19
C SER A 449 -8.69 -24.95 50.31
N GLY A 450 -8.35 -25.74 49.28
CA GLY A 450 -7.03 -25.67 48.61
C GLY A 450 -6.99 -24.91 47.28
N GLY A 451 -5.87 -24.21 47.02
CA GLY A 451 -5.56 -23.62 45.71
C GLY A 451 -4.16 -22.98 45.66
N LYS A 452 -3.24 -23.56 44.86
CA LYS A 452 -1.86 -23.05 44.72
C LYS A 452 -1.83 -21.66 44.07
N THR A 453 -1.45 -20.62 44.81
CA THR A 453 -1.28 -19.26 44.27
C THR A 453 0.13 -19.08 43.70
N ILE A 454 0.26 -18.95 42.38
CA ILE A 454 1.54 -18.61 41.75
C ILE A 454 1.74 -17.09 41.82
N VAL A 455 2.71 -16.64 42.62
CA VAL A 455 3.11 -15.23 42.66
C VAL A 455 3.81 -14.86 41.36
N SER A 456 3.21 -13.96 40.59
CA SER A 456 3.79 -13.42 39.36
C SER A 456 4.52 -12.09 39.62
N PRO A 457 5.62 -11.79 38.90
CA PRO A 457 6.37 -10.56 39.09
C PRO A 457 5.52 -9.32 38.73
N ARG A 458 5.66 -8.23 39.50
CA ARG A 458 4.85 -7.02 39.35
C ARG A 458 5.07 -6.36 37.98
N LYS A 459 4.08 -6.49 37.08
CA LYS A 459 4.00 -5.78 35.80
C LYS A 459 4.24 -4.26 35.95
N THR A 460 5.27 -3.75 35.27
CA THR A 460 5.59 -2.31 35.15
C THR A 460 4.45 -1.51 34.52
N LEU A 461 4.43 -0.20 34.72
CA LEU A 461 3.37 0.67 34.19
C LEU A 461 3.32 0.63 32.64
N THR A 462 4.49 0.56 31.99
CA THR A 462 4.66 0.42 30.53
C THR A 462 4.02 -0.84 29.99
N SER A 463 4.16 -2.00 30.67
CA SER A 463 3.56 -3.25 30.21
C SER A 463 2.03 -3.23 30.30
N LYS A 464 1.45 -2.58 31.32
CA LYS A 464 0.00 -2.37 31.45
C LYS A 464 -0.56 -1.43 30.37
N LEU A 465 0.22 -0.45 29.91
CA LEU A 465 -0.14 0.40 28.77
C LEU A 465 -0.05 -0.36 27.43
N ARG A 466 0.95 -1.25 27.26
CA ARG A 466 1.08 -2.14 26.08
C ARG A 466 -0.13 -3.07 25.94
N GLU A 467 -0.65 -3.61 27.06
CA GLU A 467 -1.88 -4.41 27.05
C GLU A 467 -3.11 -3.57 26.67
N ARG A 468 -3.28 -2.37 27.25
CA ARG A 468 -4.42 -1.49 26.96
C ARG A 468 -4.47 -1.01 25.50
N MET A 469 -3.33 -0.77 24.85
CA MET A 469 -3.27 -0.34 23.44
C MET A 469 -3.52 -1.47 22.41
N ASN A 470 -3.54 -2.73 22.85
CA ASN A 470 -3.81 -3.89 21.99
C ASN A 470 -5.29 -4.33 21.96
N ILE A 471 -6.17 -3.69 22.74
CA ILE A 471 -7.60 -4.03 22.78
C ILE A 471 -8.34 -3.34 21.63
N SER A 472 -8.80 -4.12 20.65
CA SER A 472 -9.76 -3.67 19.64
C SER A 472 -11.20 -3.88 20.16
N PRO A 473 -12.18 -3.01 19.82
CA PRO A 473 -13.56 -3.20 20.24
C PRO A 473 -14.14 -4.52 19.71
N ARG A 474 -14.66 -5.37 20.59
CA ARG A 474 -15.45 -6.55 20.20
C ARG A 474 -16.88 -6.11 19.88
N GLN A 475 -17.23 -6.09 18.60
CA GLN A 475 -18.64 -6.17 18.21
C GLN A 475 -19.17 -7.57 18.55
N VAL A 476 -20.40 -7.64 19.04
CA VAL A 476 -21.07 -8.90 19.38
C VAL A 476 -21.70 -9.49 18.13
N ALA A 477 -21.17 -10.62 17.65
CA ALA A 477 -21.79 -11.44 16.61
C ALA A 477 -22.31 -12.75 17.23
N SER A 478 -23.47 -13.21 16.79
CA SER A 478 -24.14 -14.40 17.29
C SER A 478 -23.45 -15.70 16.83
N LYS A 479 -23.58 -16.76 17.63
CA LYS A 479 -22.99 -18.08 17.34
C LYS A 479 -23.83 -18.83 16.29
N VAL A 480 -23.16 -19.36 15.27
CA VAL A 480 -23.65 -20.48 14.44
C VAL A 480 -22.54 -21.55 14.46
N PRO A 481 -22.84 -22.84 14.70
CA PRO A 481 -21.81 -23.88 14.80
C PRO A 481 -21.25 -24.26 13.41
N PRO A 482 -19.96 -24.62 13.30
CA PRO A 482 -19.35 -25.01 12.03
C PRO A 482 -19.69 -26.47 11.67
N VAL A 483 -20.05 -26.71 10.40
CA VAL A 483 -20.14 -28.06 9.82
C VAL A 483 -18.74 -28.52 9.41
N SER A 484 -18.34 -29.72 9.85
CA SER A 484 -17.06 -30.32 9.49
C SER A 484 -17.11 -31.03 8.13
N PHE A 485 -16.24 -30.62 7.21
CA PHE A 485 -15.90 -31.41 6.03
C PHE A 485 -14.41 -31.76 6.05
N ALA A 486 -14.10 -33.06 6.03
CA ALA A 486 -12.73 -33.55 6.05
C ALA A 486 -12.08 -33.43 4.66
N SER A 487 -10.98 -32.67 4.57
CA SER A 487 -10.19 -32.56 3.34
C SER A 487 -9.34 -33.81 3.12
N ARG A 488 -9.82 -34.70 2.24
CA ARG A 488 -9.06 -35.87 1.78
C ARG A 488 -7.89 -35.40 0.90
N ALA A 489 -6.65 -35.60 1.35
CA ALA A 489 -5.47 -35.16 0.61
C ALA A 489 -5.27 -35.97 -0.69
N THR A 490 -5.17 -35.28 -1.83
CA THR A 490 -4.79 -35.84 -3.13
C THR A 490 -3.55 -35.11 -3.65
N SER A 491 -2.51 -35.86 -4.01
CA SER A 491 -1.24 -35.32 -4.49
C SER A 491 -1.31 -34.98 -5.98
N GLU A 492 -1.60 -33.71 -6.31
CA GLU A 492 -1.43 -33.21 -7.68
C GLU A 492 -0.04 -32.61 -7.91
N SER A 493 0.54 -32.94 -9.06
CA SER A 493 1.88 -32.52 -9.49
C SER A 493 1.97 -31.02 -9.77
N TYR A 494 3.09 -30.40 -9.41
CA TYR A 494 3.40 -28.99 -9.71
C TYR A 494 3.20 -28.63 -11.18
N ARG A 495 2.10 -27.93 -11.50
CA ARG A 495 1.98 -27.14 -12.73
C ARG A 495 2.40 -25.69 -12.45
N THR A 496 3.34 -25.19 -13.23
CA THR A 496 3.73 -23.78 -13.21
C THR A 496 2.51 -22.87 -13.44
N PRO A 497 2.34 -21.77 -12.68
CA PRO A 497 1.25 -20.83 -12.93
C PRO A 497 1.33 -20.32 -14.37
N ARG A 498 0.24 -20.47 -15.14
CA ARG A 498 0.13 -19.82 -16.44
C ARG A 498 0.18 -18.31 -16.22
N THR A 499 1.14 -17.63 -16.86
CA THR A 499 1.12 -16.17 -16.97
C THR A 499 -0.21 -15.74 -17.57
N VAL A 500 -1.00 -14.98 -16.81
CA VAL A 500 -2.20 -14.32 -17.32
C VAL A 500 -1.73 -13.25 -18.29
N GLN A 501 -1.73 -13.63 -19.57
CA GLN A 501 -1.34 -12.75 -20.66
C GLN A 501 -2.45 -11.73 -20.85
N TRP A 502 -2.29 -10.56 -20.20
CA TRP A 502 -3.17 -9.41 -20.40
C TRP A 502 -3.26 -9.13 -21.90
N LYS A 503 -4.45 -9.30 -22.48
CA LYS A 503 -4.70 -8.82 -23.84
C LYS A 503 -4.54 -7.31 -23.81
N TYR A 504 -3.60 -6.79 -24.61
CA TYR A 504 -3.50 -5.38 -24.89
C TYR A 504 -4.81 -4.91 -25.52
N MET A 505 -5.65 -4.26 -24.73
CA MET A 505 -6.63 -3.33 -25.28
C MET A 505 -5.86 -2.07 -25.66
N GLU A 506 -6.06 -1.60 -26.89
CA GLU A 506 -5.60 -0.28 -27.34
C GLU A 506 -6.48 0.81 -26.72
N CYS A 507 -6.50 0.90 -25.39
CA CYS A 507 -7.03 2.03 -24.68
C CYS A 507 -6.21 3.26 -25.09
N PRO A 508 -6.80 4.32 -25.66
CA PRO A 508 -6.07 5.54 -25.98
C PRO A 508 -5.46 6.09 -24.70
N LEU A 509 -4.13 5.98 -24.60
CA LEU A 509 -3.41 6.44 -23.41
C LEU A 509 -3.64 7.94 -23.28
N PHE A 510 -4.29 8.38 -22.20
CA PHE A 510 -4.26 9.78 -21.78
C PHE A 510 -3.37 9.83 -20.53
N PRO A 511 -2.06 10.13 -20.68
CA PRO A 511 -1.20 10.40 -19.54
C PRO A 511 -1.64 11.69 -18.82
N LEU A 512 -0.85 12.12 -17.85
CA LEU A 512 -1.00 13.43 -17.19
C LEU A 512 -0.33 14.58 -17.99
N TYR A 513 0.36 14.20 -19.07
CA TYR A 513 0.80 15.04 -20.19
C TYR A 513 0.19 14.45 -21.48
N TYR A 514 0.23 15.18 -22.59
CA TYR A 514 -0.59 14.85 -23.76
C TYR A 514 -0.10 13.60 -24.51
N ILE A 515 -0.90 13.08 -25.45
CA ILE A 515 -0.51 11.97 -26.34
C ILE A 515 0.72 12.33 -27.20
N SER A 516 0.93 13.62 -27.50
CA SER A 516 2.14 14.16 -28.13
C SER A 516 3.39 14.05 -27.25
N ASP A 517 3.22 14.01 -25.93
CA ASP A 517 4.30 14.30 -24.97
C ASP A 517 4.94 13.02 -24.42
N VAL A 518 4.53 11.85 -24.91
CA VAL A 518 5.02 10.52 -24.48
C VAL A 518 6.52 10.32 -24.79
N ASP A 519 7.11 11.18 -25.62
CA ASP A 519 8.54 11.28 -25.93
C ASP A 519 9.22 12.56 -25.41
N GLU A 520 8.48 13.47 -24.78
CA GLU A 520 9.02 14.69 -24.19
C GLU A 520 9.47 14.50 -22.74
N MET A 521 10.25 15.45 -22.22
CA MET A 521 10.65 15.44 -20.82
C MET A 521 9.51 16.06 -19.98
N PRO A 522 9.04 15.41 -18.89
CA PRO A 522 8.10 16.04 -17.98
C PRO A 522 8.66 17.38 -17.43
N PRO A 523 7.78 18.34 -17.05
CA PRO A 523 8.23 19.62 -16.52
C PRO A 523 9.09 19.42 -15.26
N ALA A 524 10.22 20.12 -15.17
CA ALA A 524 11.14 19.97 -14.04
C ALA A 524 10.52 20.36 -12.68
N HIS A 525 9.53 21.26 -12.69
CA HIS A 525 8.79 21.73 -11.52
C HIS A 525 7.30 21.90 -11.82
N VAL A 526 6.44 21.59 -10.84
CA VAL A 526 5.01 21.98 -10.81
C VAL A 526 4.63 22.29 -9.37
N GLY A 527 4.35 23.55 -9.04
CA GLY A 527 4.29 23.99 -7.64
C GLY A 527 5.58 23.66 -6.90
N ASP A 528 5.48 23.22 -5.63
CA ASP A 528 6.63 22.77 -4.84
C ASP A 528 7.03 21.29 -5.16
N PHE A 529 6.51 20.66 -6.24
CA PHE A 529 7.05 19.39 -6.75
C PHE A 529 8.28 19.58 -7.65
N LEU A 530 9.35 18.84 -7.37
CA LEU A 530 10.56 18.70 -8.19
C LEU A 530 10.57 17.34 -8.89
N LEU A 531 10.78 17.32 -10.21
CA LEU A 531 11.02 16.09 -10.98
C LEU A 531 12.39 15.50 -10.60
N ILE A 532 12.41 14.27 -10.09
CA ILE A 532 13.67 13.55 -9.79
C ILE A 532 13.93 12.39 -10.74
N PHE A 533 12.91 11.94 -11.48
CA PHE A 533 13.03 10.90 -12.49
C PHE A 533 11.87 11.01 -13.49
N PRO A 534 12.10 10.88 -14.81
CA PRO A 534 13.40 10.77 -15.47
C PRO A 534 14.18 12.08 -15.38
N PHE A 535 15.51 11.98 -15.36
CA PHE A 535 16.43 13.13 -15.23
C PHE A 535 17.17 13.46 -16.54
N ASN A 536 17.10 12.56 -17.53
CA ASN A 536 17.62 12.76 -18.89
C ASN A 536 16.87 11.86 -19.90
N LYS A 537 17.01 12.12 -21.21
CA LYS A 537 16.31 11.34 -22.26
C LYS A 537 16.66 9.84 -22.22
N THR A 538 17.89 9.48 -21.85
CA THR A 538 18.32 8.08 -21.68
C THR A 538 17.49 7.36 -20.60
N SER A 539 17.29 8.01 -19.45
CA SER A 539 16.50 7.48 -18.32
C SER A 539 15.00 7.38 -18.62
N LEU A 540 14.46 8.34 -19.38
CA LEU A 540 13.08 8.32 -19.91
C LEU A 540 12.88 7.13 -20.85
N LEU A 541 13.75 6.95 -21.84
CA LEU A 541 13.66 5.83 -22.79
C LEU A 541 13.86 4.48 -22.08
N ALA A 542 14.79 4.41 -21.13
CA ALA A 542 15.05 3.19 -20.37
C ALA A 542 13.92 2.80 -19.39
N SER A 543 13.01 3.72 -19.03
CA SER A 543 11.89 3.43 -18.12
C SER A 543 10.57 3.10 -18.83
N LYS A 544 10.53 3.15 -20.17
CA LYS A 544 9.41 2.67 -21.00
C LYS A 544 9.22 1.14 -20.89
N THR A 545 8.31 0.58 -21.69
CA THR A 545 7.87 -0.82 -21.66
C THR A 545 9.04 -1.80 -21.55
N GLY A 546 9.07 -2.61 -20.48
CA GLY A 546 10.15 -3.55 -20.19
C GLY A 546 11.28 -3.02 -19.29
N SER A 547 11.28 -1.72 -18.96
CA SER A 547 12.10 -1.04 -17.94
C SER A 547 13.53 -1.60 -17.75
N ASN A 548 14.49 -1.06 -18.52
CA ASN A 548 15.89 -1.44 -18.46
C ASN A 548 16.59 -0.83 -17.22
N VAL A 549 16.28 -1.38 -16.04
CA VAL A 549 16.78 -0.90 -14.75
C VAL A 549 18.31 -0.93 -14.68
N LYS A 550 18.99 -1.85 -15.39
CA LYS A 550 20.46 -1.87 -15.48
C LYS A 550 21.01 -0.57 -16.07
N SER A 551 20.45 -0.09 -17.18
CA SER A 551 20.85 1.18 -17.80
C SER A 551 20.51 2.37 -16.91
N ILE A 552 19.36 2.35 -16.23
CA ILE A 552 18.97 3.42 -15.29
C ILE A 552 19.96 3.52 -14.12
N ILE A 553 20.37 2.40 -13.53
CA ILE A 553 21.37 2.36 -12.44
C ILE A 553 22.73 2.88 -12.92
N GLN A 554 23.13 2.57 -14.15
CA GLN A 554 24.36 3.12 -14.74
C GLN A 554 24.29 4.64 -14.91
N GLU A 555 23.15 5.19 -15.33
CA GLU A 555 22.96 6.64 -15.43
C GLU A 555 22.95 7.33 -14.04
N ILE A 556 22.27 6.76 -13.05
CA ILE A 556 22.30 7.23 -11.65
C ILE A 556 23.74 7.24 -11.10
N SER A 557 24.55 6.24 -11.48
CA SER A 557 25.96 6.15 -11.09
C SER A 557 26.78 7.32 -11.67
N LYS A 558 26.59 7.64 -12.95
CA LYS A 558 27.27 8.76 -13.62
C LYS A 558 26.91 10.10 -12.97
N LEU A 559 25.63 10.35 -12.71
CA LEU A 559 25.18 11.58 -12.01
C LEU A 559 25.77 11.68 -10.60
N THR A 560 25.77 10.57 -9.85
CA THR A 560 26.34 10.56 -8.49
C THR A 560 27.84 10.82 -8.51
N GLN A 561 28.59 10.27 -9.48
CA GLN A 561 30.02 10.56 -9.65
C GLN A 561 30.28 12.01 -10.07
N ARG A 562 29.49 12.57 -11.00
CA ARG A 562 29.62 13.94 -11.47
C ARG A 562 29.45 14.96 -10.33
N ASN A 563 28.36 14.87 -9.57
CA ASN A 563 28.09 15.79 -8.47
C ASN A 563 29.16 15.68 -7.37
N LEU A 564 29.70 14.48 -7.12
CA LEU A 564 30.83 14.27 -6.20
C LEU A 564 32.18 14.81 -6.71
N MET A 565 32.29 15.18 -7.98
CA MET A 565 33.43 15.94 -8.50
C MET A 565 33.17 17.45 -8.39
N GLU A 566 31.96 17.90 -8.75
CA GLU A 566 31.58 19.33 -8.67
C GLU A 566 31.67 19.85 -7.23
N ILE A 567 31.18 19.09 -6.23
CA ILE A 567 31.28 19.40 -4.78
C ILE A 567 32.74 19.38 -4.25
N LYS A 568 33.72 18.88 -5.02
CA LYS A 568 35.14 18.87 -4.64
C LYS A 568 35.96 20.01 -5.27
N VAL A 569 35.33 20.84 -6.10
CA VAL A 569 35.96 21.98 -6.79
C VAL A 569 35.48 23.32 -6.18
N THR A 570 34.38 23.29 -5.43
CA THR A 570 33.89 24.34 -4.53
C THR A 570 34.46 24.19 -3.13
#